data_AF-E9CK30-F1
#
_entry.id   AF-E9CK30-F1
#
_cell.length_a   1.000
_cell.length_b   1.000
_cell.length_c   1.000
_cell.angle_alpha   90.00
_cell.angle_beta   90.00
_cell.angle_gamma   90.00
#
_symmetry.space_group_name_H-M   'P 1'
#
loop_
_entity.id
_entity.type
_entity.pdbx_description
1 polymer ?
#
loop_
_entity_poly.entity_id
_entity_poly.type
_entity_poly.pdbx_seq_one_letter_code
_entity_poly.pdbx_strand_id
1 'polypeptide(L)'
;MAKRYGISELTVSKWKKRDGVEDHSHIPRRLQTTLSPAHEAVAVFLRKTLFLPLDDLLAVVREFLNLVVSRSGLDRCLRRHGVGNLREMKQEAPKPKQLPQSVLASKTPVQAMKDWYKIKPELFKKKPYYLPGC
;
A
#
# COMPACT_ATOMS: atom_id res chain seq x y z
N MET A 1 24.74 -2.96 -48.19
CA MET A 1 23.43 -3.07 -47.51
C MET A 1 22.98 -1.73 -46.95
N ALA A 2 23.79 -1.04 -46.13
CA ALA A 2 23.45 0.26 -45.56
C ALA A 2 23.05 1.33 -46.61
N LYS A 3 23.90 1.53 -47.63
CA LYS A 3 23.62 2.45 -48.75
C LYS A 3 22.32 2.12 -49.53
N ARG A 4 21.94 0.84 -49.61
CA ARG A 4 20.73 0.40 -50.34
C ARG A 4 19.45 0.78 -49.60
N TYR A 5 19.48 0.78 -48.27
CA TYR A 5 18.31 1.03 -47.42
C TYR A 5 18.35 2.40 -46.72
N GLY A 6 19.35 3.25 -47.01
CA GLY A 6 19.46 4.59 -46.41
C GLY A 6 19.66 4.60 -44.89
N ILE A 7 20.17 3.50 -44.32
CA ILE A 7 20.37 3.35 -42.86
C ILE A 7 21.86 3.44 -42.49
N SER A 8 22.14 3.70 -41.22
CA SER A 8 23.50 3.73 -40.72
C SER A 8 24.17 2.35 -40.74
N GLU A 9 25.48 2.31 -40.97
CA GLU A 9 26.28 1.07 -40.86
C GLU A 9 26.20 0.46 -39.45
N LEU A 10 26.04 1.28 -38.40
CA LEU A 10 25.83 0.81 -37.03
C LEU A 10 24.51 0.04 -36.87
N THR A 11 23.46 0.46 -37.57
CA THR A 11 22.16 -0.23 -37.58
C THR A 11 22.30 -1.60 -38.23
N VAL A 12 22.95 -1.67 -39.40
CA VAL A 12 23.22 -2.95 -40.09
C VAL A 12 24.06 -3.89 -39.22
N SER A 13 25.10 -3.36 -38.57
CA SER A 13 25.96 -4.13 -37.67
C SER A 13 25.18 -4.68 -36.46
N LYS A 14 24.31 -3.88 -35.84
CA LYS A 14 23.43 -4.32 -34.75
C LYS A 14 22.46 -5.41 -35.22
N TRP A 15 21.84 -5.25 -36.39
CA TRP A 15 20.88 -6.22 -36.91
C TRP A 15 21.53 -7.56 -37.28
N LYS A 16 22.74 -7.55 -37.85
CA LYS A 16 23.51 -8.77 -38.13
C LYS A 16 23.86 -9.57 -36.88
N LYS A 17 23.95 -8.91 -35.72
CA LYS A 17 24.29 -9.54 -34.43
C LYS A 17 23.06 -9.97 -33.62
N ARG A 18 21.84 -9.72 -34.10
CA ARG A 18 20.61 -10.13 -33.41
C ARG A 18 20.24 -11.56 -33.83
N ASP A 19 19.73 -12.32 -32.87
CA ASP A 19 19.26 -13.69 -33.08
C ASP A 19 17.80 -13.76 -33.60
N GLY A 20 17.07 -12.64 -33.59
CA GLY A 20 15.66 -12.58 -33.99
C GLY A 20 15.27 -11.25 -34.64
N VAL A 21 14.10 -11.24 -35.28
CA VAL A 21 13.53 -10.09 -36.01
C VAL A 21 12.59 -9.26 -35.15
N GLU A 22 12.06 -9.84 -34.07
CA GLU A 22 11.11 -9.17 -33.18
C GLU A 22 11.76 -8.02 -32.39
N ASP A 23 10.95 -7.00 -32.08
CA ASP A 23 11.39 -5.91 -31.25
C ASP A 23 11.56 -6.36 -29.80
N HIS A 24 12.78 -6.22 -29.29
CA HIS A 24 13.01 -6.35 -27.85
C HIS A 24 12.33 -5.20 -27.10
N SER A 25 11.93 -5.49 -25.87
CA SER A 25 11.42 -4.46 -24.96
C SER A 25 12.35 -3.24 -24.93
N HIS A 26 11.75 -2.07 -25.16
CA HIS A 26 12.42 -0.78 -25.00
C HIS A 26 12.66 -0.40 -23.53
N ILE A 27 12.19 -1.22 -22.58
CA ILE A 27 12.34 -0.96 -21.16
C ILE A 27 13.82 -1.10 -20.78
N PRO A 28 14.41 -0.08 -20.14
CA PRO A 28 15.80 -0.17 -19.69
C PRO A 28 15.95 -1.29 -18.66
N ARG A 29 16.87 -2.23 -18.93
CA ARG A 29 17.17 -3.35 -18.02
C ARG A 29 17.84 -2.91 -16.71
N ARG A 30 18.52 -1.75 -16.73
CA ARG A 30 19.19 -1.15 -15.56
C ARG A 30 18.73 0.28 -15.41
N LEU A 31 18.09 0.56 -14.28
CA LEU A 31 17.68 1.90 -13.93
C LEU A 31 18.86 2.64 -13.27
N GLN A 32 19.05 3.90 -13.64
CA GLN A 32 20.02 4.79 -13.01
C GLN A 32 19.40 5.36 -11.74
N THR A 33 19.50 4.62 -10.64
CA THR A 33 19.04 5.04 -9.30
C THR A 33 20.23 5.21 -8.36
N THR A 34 20.16 6.21 -7.48
CA THR A 34 21.15 6.38 -6.42
C THR A 34 20.94 5.38 -5.27
N LEU A 35 19.69 4.96 -5.06
CA LEU A 35 19.36 3.88 -4.13
C LEU A 35 19.84 2.53 -4.70
N SER A 36 20.66 1.83 -3.92
CA SER A 36 21.01 0.44 -4.19
C SER A 36 19.80 -0.47 -3.89
N PRO A 37 19.74 -1.70 -4.44
CA PRO A 37 18.66 -2.64 -4.15
C PRO A 37 18.47 -2.90 -2.64
N ALA A 38 19.57 -2.94 -1.88
CA ALA A 38 19.54 -3.08 -0.43
C ALA A 38 18.90 -1.86 0.26
N HIS A 39 19.26 -0.64 -0.14
CA HIS A 39 18.65 0.57 0.41
C HIS A 39 17.17 0.70 0.05
N GLU A 40 16.79 0.31 -1.18
CA GLU A 40 15.37 0.25 -1.58
C GLU A 40 14.60 -0.70 -0.66
N ALA A 41 15.14 -1.89 -0.38
CA ALA A 41 14.50 -2.87 0.50
C ALA A 41 14.27 -2.32 1.91
N VAL A 42 15.27 -1.64 2.49
CA VAL A 42 15.13 -1.01 3.82
C VAL A 42 14.09 0.11 3.79
N ALA A 43 14.11 0.98 2.78
CA ALA A 43 13.14 2.07 2.66
C ALA A 43 11.69 1.54 2.52
N VAL A 44 11.50 0.48 1.72
CA VAL A 44 10.19 -0.18 1.55
C VAL A 44 9.75 -0.85 2.85
N PHE A 45 10.67 -1.51 3.55
CA PHE A 45 10.39 -2.12 4.85
C PHE A 45 9.90 -1.06 5.85
N LEU A 46 10.65 0.03 6.02
CA LEU A 46 10.27 1.14 6.91
C LEU A 46 8.90 1.74 6.55
N ARG A 47 8.60 1.91 5.26
CA ARG A 47 7.30 2.42 4.80
C ARG A 47 6.15 1.48 5.17
N LYS A 48 6.35 0.16 5.07
CA LYS A 48 5.34 -0.86 5.39
C LYS A 48 5.15 -1.06 6.89
N THR A 49 6.18 -0.88 7.70
CA THR A 49 6.12 -1.08 9.15
C THR A 49 5.63 0.17 9.88
N LEU A 50 6.17 1.34 9.53
CA LEU A 50 5.95 2.57 10.28
C LEU A 50 4.91 3.51 9.64
N PHE A 51 4.46 3.23 8.41
CA PHE A 51 3.52 4.07 7.67
C PHE A 51 3.92 5.56 7.62
N LEU A 52 5.22 5.85 7.56
CA LEU A 52 5.74 7.21 7.51
C LEU A 52 5.29 7.91 6.23
N PRO A 53 4.97 9.22 6.26
CA PRO A 53 4.77 10.01 5.05
C PRO A 53 6.08 10.11 4.25
N LEU A 54 5.99 10.55 2.99
CA LEU A 54 7.14 10.54 2.07
C LEU A 54 8.32 11.37 2.60
N ASP A 55 8.04 12.53 3.17
CA ASP A 55 9.06 13.48 3.61
C ASP A 55 9.79 13.02 4.89
N ASP A 56 9.06 12.42 5.84
CA ASP A 56 9.69 11.83 7.04
C ASP A 56 10.57 10.63 6.68
N LEU A 57 10.10 9.76 5.78
CA LEU A 57 10.91 8.66 5.27
C LEU A 57 12.14 9.18 4.52
N LEU A 58 12.01 10.29 3.78
CA LEU A 58 13.13 10.91 3.09
C LEU A 58 14.22 11.38 4.06
N ALA A 59 13.84 11.94 5.21
CA ALA A 59 14.80 12.35 6.25
C ALA A 59 15.60 11.13 6.75
N VAL A 60 14.91 10.05 7.13
CA VAL A 60 15.52 8.80 7.60
C VAL A 60 16.44 8.18 6.54
N VAL A 61 15.98 8.10 5.28
CA VAL A 61 16.79 7.51 4.20
C VAL A 61 18.04 8.35 3.93
N ARG A 62 17.95 9.68 3.99
CA ARG A 62 19.12 10.57 3.80
C ARG A 62 20.13 10.43 4.92
N GLU A 63 19.66 10.30 6.15
CA GLU A 63 20.51 10.21 7.33
C GLU A 63 21.24 8.87 7.40
N PHE A 64 20.55 7.76 7.12
CA PHE A 64 21.07 6.42 7.42
C PHE A 64 21.46 5.57 6.21
N LEU A 65 21.00 5.89 4.99
CA LEU A 65 21.18 5.02 3.82
C LEU A 65 21.85 5.72 2.63
N ASN A 66 21.37 6.89 2.24
CA ASN A 66 21.87 7.61 1.08
C ASN A 66 21.59 9.11 1.17
N LEU A 67 22.63 9.86 1.53
CA LEU A 67 22.60 11.32 1.65
C LEU A 67 22.10 12.05 0.39
N VAL A 68 22.39 11.51 -0.80
CA VAL A 68 22.13 12.15 -2.09
C VAL A 68 20.75 11.78 -2.64
N VAL A 69 19.94 10.98 -1.94
CA VAL A 69 18.62 10.61 -2.43
C VAL A 69 17.74 11.86 -2.60
N SER A 70 17.08 11.95 -3.76
CA SER A 70 16.09 12.98 -4.02
C SER A 70 14.69 12.50 -3.64
N ARG A 71 13.82 13.44 -3.29
CA ARG A 71 12.40 13.14 -2.98
C ARG A 71 11.73 12.34 -4.10
N SER A 72 11.91 12.77 -5.35
CA SER A 72 11.34 12.09 -6.52
C SER A 72 12.02 10.74 -6.83
N GLY A 73 13.29 10.57 -6.45
CA GLY A 73 13.98 9.28 -6.53
C GLY A 73 13.35 8.27 -5.56
N LEU A 74 13.12 8.70 -4.33
CA LEU A 74 12.44 7.89 -3.32
C LEU A 74 10.98 7.58 -3.72
N ASP A 75 10.22 8.58 -4.17
CA ASP A 75 8.83 8.36 -4.62
C ASP A 75 8.74 7.34 -5.76
N ARG A 76 9.62 7.44 -6.78
CA ARG A 76 9.68 6.45 -7.87
C ARG A 76 10.04 5.05 -7.37
N CYS A 77 10.95 4.94 -6.40
CA CYS A 77 11.24 3.67 -5.73
C CYS A 77 9.99 3.11 -5.06
N LEU A 78 9.30 3.89 -4.21
CA LEU A 78 8.10 3.43 -3.51
C LEU A 78 6.97 3.01 -4.46
N ARG A 79 6.73 3.77 -5.53
CA ARG A 79 5.73 3.40 -6.55
C ARG A 79 6.06 2.10 -7.26
N ARG A 80 7.33 1.87 -7.60
CA ARG A 80 7.79 0.61 -8.22
C ARG A 80 7.53 -0.60 -7.30
N HIS A 81 7.66 -0.40 -5.99
CA HIS A 81 7.42 -1.41 -4.96
C HIS A 81 5.96 -1.45 -4.45
N GLY A 82 5.03 -0.73 -5.08
CA GLY A 82 3.61 -0.72 -4.74
C GLY A 82 3.24 -0.03 -3.43
N VAL A 83 4.16 0.74 -2.83
CA VAL A 83 3.98 1.42 -1.53
C VAL A 83 3.95 2.94 -1.64
N GLY A 84 3.63 3.45 -2.84
CA GLY A 84 3.54 4.89 -3.10
C GLY A 84 2.39 5.57 -2.36
N ASN A 85 1.22 4.92 -2.29
CA ASN A 85 0.03 5.51 -1.70
C ASN A 85 -0.22 5.00 -0.26
N LEU A 86 0.00 5.87 0.72
CA LEU A 86 -0.18 5.51 2.13
C LEU A 86 -1.64 5.21 2.50
N ARG A 87 -2.61 5.81 1.80
CA ARG A 87 -4.04 5.58 2.08
C ARG A 87 -4.45 4.17 1.68
N GLU A 88 -4.03 3.73 0.50
CA GLU A 88 -4.27 2.37 0.02
C GLU A 88 -3.63 1.34 0.96
N MET A 89 -2.38 1.57 1.39
CA MET A 89 -1.69 0.69 2.34
C MET A 89 -2.42 0.55 3.69
N LYS A 90 -3.07 1.61 4.16
CA LYS A 90 -3.88 1.57 5.40
C LYS A 90 -5.23 0.89 5.21
N GLN A 91 -5.76 0.86 3.99
CA GLN A 91 -7.06 0.28 3.67
C GLN A 91 -7.01 -1.24 3.46
N GLU A 92 -5.82 -1.79 3.20
CA GLU A 92 -5.60 -3.23 3.05
C GLU A 92 -5.53 -3.98 4.38
N ALA A 93 -5.45 -3.26 5.51
CA ALA A 93 -5.72 -3.85 6.82
C ALA A 93 -7.14 -4.43 6.80
N PRO A 94 -7.34 -5.71 7.21
CA PRO A 94 -8.65 -6.33 7.15
C PRO A 94 -9.61 -5.50 7.98
N LYS A 95 -10.51 -4.77 7.31
CA LYS A 95 -11.68 -4.21 7.97
C LYS A 95 -12.41 -5.41 8.56
N PRO A 96 -12.67 -5.46 9.88
CA PRO A 96 -13.51 -6.51 10.41
C PRO A 96 -14.81 -6.46 9.61
N LYS A 97 -15.16 -7.57 8.95
CA LYS A 97 -16.45 -7.70 8.27
C LYS A 97 -17.48 -7.32 9.33
N GLN A 98 -18.19 -6.23 9.12
CA GLN A 98 -19.29 -5.86 10.00
C GLN A 98 -20.34 -6.96 9.85
N LEU A 99 -20.25 -7.96 10.71
CA LEU A 99 -21.31 -8.94 10.86
C LEU A 99 -22.51 -8.15 11.38
N PRO A 100 -23.70 -8.27 10.77
CA PRO A 100 -24.88 -7.64 11.32
C PRO A 100 -25.05 -8.16 12.76
N GLN A 101 -25.37 -7.26 13.69
CA GLN A 101 -25.50 -7.59 15.12
C GLN A 101 -26.43 -8.78 15.38
N SER A 102 -27.36 -9.05 14.45
CA SER A 102 -28.24 -10.23 14.44
C SER A 102 -27.49 -11.58 14.38
N VAL A 103 -26.33 -11.64 13.73
CA VAL A 103 -25.49 -12.86 13.65
C VAL A 103 -24.68 -13.08 14.92
N LEU A 104 -24.41 -12.02 15.69
CA LEU A 104 -23.61 -12.09 16.91
C LEU A 104 -24.43 -12.51 18.15
N ALA A 105 -25.72 -12.78 18.02
CA ALA A 105 -26.67 -12.97 19.13
C ALA A 105 -26.53 -11.88 20.22
N SER A 106 -26.07 -10.69 19.85
CA SER A 106 -25.78 -9.64 20.80
C SER A 106 -27.09 -9.08 21.33
N LYS A 107 -27.37 -9.30 22.61
CA LYS A 107 -28.50 -8.64 23.28
C LYS A 107 -28.30 -7.14 23.17
N THR A 108 -29.31 -6.41 22.70
CA THR A 108 -29.26 -4.95 22.75
C THR A 108 -29.14 -4.51 24.22
N PRO A 109 -28.49 -3.37 24.51
CA PRO A 109 -28.37 -2.89 25.89
C PRO A 109 -29.73 -2.81 26.61
N VAL A 110 -30.78 -2.42 25.90
CA VAL A 110 -32.16 -2.38 26.42
C VAL A 110 -32.70 -3.79 26.73
N GLN A 111 -32.42 -4.78 25.88
CA GLN A 111 -32.83 -6.16 26.12
C GLN A 111 -32.13 -6.76 27.34
N ALA A 112 -30.83 -6.51 27.50
CA ALA A 112 -30.07 -6.94 28.67
C ALA A 112 -30.61 -6.31 29.96
N MET A 113 -30.94 -5.01 29.94
CA MET A 113 -31.57 -4.32 31.07
C MET A 113 -32.93 -4.92 31.45
N LYS A 114 -33.73 -5.37 30.47
CA LYS A 114 -35.02 -6.04 30.73
C LYS A 114 -34.83 -7.42 31.36
N ASP A 115 -33.88 -8.20 30.86
CA ASP A 115 -33.56 -9.51 31.44
C ASP A 115 -33.08 -9.36 32.89
N TRP A 116 -32.23 -8.36 33.17
CA TRP A 116 -31.79 -8.06 34.54
C TRP A 116 -32.93 -7.58 35.44
N TYR A 117 -33.84 -6.76 34.93
CA TYR A 117 -35.02 -6.32 35.69
C TYR A 117 -35.90 -7.49 36.14
N LYS A 118 -36.00 -8.56 35.33
CA LYS A 118 -36.72 -9.79 35.71
C LYS A 118 -36.03 -10.57 36.81
N ILE A 119 -34.69 -10.55 36.84
CA ILE A 119 -33.88 -11.33 37.79
C ILE A 119 -33.71 -10.58 39.13
N LYS A 120 -33.54 -9.25 39.10
CA LYS A 120 -33.36 -8.39 40.28
C LYS A 120 -34.12 -7.07 40.13
N PRO A 121 -35.44 -7.05 40.40
CA PRO A 121 -36.22 -5.83 40.29
C PRO A 121 -35.82 -4.78 41.34
N GLU A 122 -35.28 -5.18 42.49
CA GLU A 122 -34.87 -4.25 43.56
C GLU A 122 -33.72 -3.31 43.16
N LEU A 123 -32.93 -3.68 42.14
CA LEU A 123 -31.83 -2.84 41.65
C LEU A 123 -32.30 -1.66 40.79
N PHE A 124 -33.57 -1.65 40.37
CA PHE A 124 -34.07 -0.70 39.38
C PHE A 124 -35.10 0.25 39.98
N LYS A 125 -34.78 1.55 39.96
CA LYS A 125 -35.69 2.62 40.43
C LYS A 125 -36.92 2.81 39.53
N LYS A 126 -36.85 2.37 38.26
CA LYS A 126 -37.93 2.46 37.26
C LYS A 126 -37.87 1.26 36.31
N LYS A 127 -39.03 0.82 35.81
CA LYS A 127 -39.15 -0.28 34.86
C LYS A 127 -38.59 0.12 33.49
N PRO A 128 -37.76 -0.69 32.82
CA PRO A 128 -37.33 -0.43 31.45
C PRO A 128 -38.50 -0.61 30.46
N TYR A 129 -39.07 0.49 29.95
CA TYR A 129 -40.15 0.50 28.95
C TYR A 129 -39.60 0.64 27.53
N TYR A 130 -40.36 0.17 26.53
CA TYR A 130 -40.14 0.55 25.14
C TYR A 130 -40.55 2.01 24.97
N LEU A 131 -39.68 2.85 24.43
CA LEU A 131 -40.11 4.06 23.73
C LEU A 131 -40.54 3.59 22.34
N PRO A 132 -41.83 3.64 21.99
CA PRO A 132 -42.25 3.34 20.64
C PRO A 132 -41.82 4.50 19.72
N GLY A 133 -40.83 4.24 18.88
CA GLY A 133 -40.53 5.00 17.65
C GLY A 133 -39.96 6.41 17.79
N CYS A 134 -38.78 6.61 17.20
CA CYS A 134 -38.67 7.55 16.07
C CYS A 134 -38.50 6.71 14.81
#